data_AF-G5QYR5-F1
#
_entry.id   AF-G5QYR5-F1
#
_cell.length_a   1.000
_cell.length_b   1.000
_cell.length_c   1.000
_cell.angle_alpha   90.00
_cell.angle_beta   90.00
_cell.angle_gamma   90.00
#
_symmetry.space_group_name_H-M   'P 1'
#
loop_
_entity.id
_entity.type
_entity.pdbx_description
1 polymer ?
#
loop_
_entity_poly.entity_id
_entity_poly.type
_entity_poly.pdbx_seq_one_letter_code
_entity_poly.pdbx_strand_id
1 'polypeptide(L)'
;MFGQEDNAAAFSLFLDRLGETENCIKDAGFKAQISSWLVQLAEDEALRAKTFAMATEATASCQDRVTLALHQMKNVQLVHDAEKGQYDNNLAALVATGREMFR
;
A
#
# COMPACT_ATOMS: atom_id res chain seq x y z
N MET A 1 2.36 11.90 15.75
CA MET A 1 1.76 10.58 16.01
C MET A 1 0.85 10.27 14.83
N PHE A 2 1.10 9.21 14.07
CA PHE A 2 0.40 8.96 12.79
C PHE A 2 -1.13 8.83 12.93
N GLY A 3 -1.63 8.39 14.10
CA GLY A 3 -3.06 8.22 14.36
C GLY A 3 -3.88 9.52 14.40
N GLN A 4 -3.25 10.69 14.32
CA GLN A 4 -3.93 12.00 14.23
C GLN A 4 -3.95 12.56 12.80
N GLU A 5 -3.31 11.87 11.84
CA GLU A 5 -3.30 12.29 10.44
C GLU A 5 -4.66 12.04 9.77
N ASP A 6 -4.95 12.82 8.73
CA ASP A 6 -6.17 12.66 7.96
C ASP A 6 -6.28 11.22 7.42
N ASN A 7 -7.49 10.65 7.53
CA ASN A 7 -7.81 9.30 7.08
C ASN A 7 -7.07 8.15 7.82
N ALA A 8 -6.30 8.43 8.88
CA ALA A 8 -5.61 7.39 9.67
C ALA A 8 -6.57 6.35 10.25
N ALA A 9 -7.78 6.76 10.66
CA ALA A 9 -8.81 5.85 11.16
C ALA A 9 -9.30 4.87 10.07
N ALA A 10 -9.46 5.34 8.83
CA ALA A 10 -9.84 4.50 7.71
C ALA A 10 -8.71 3.51 7.36
N PHE A 11 -7.45 3.97 7.40
CA PHE A 11 -6.30 3.08 7.19
C PHE A 11 -6.17 2.03 8.29
N SER A 12 -6.42 2.38 9.56
CA SER A 12 -6.45 1.41 10.67
C SER A 12 -7.49 0.32 10.42
N LEU A 13 -8.72 0.71 10.07
CA LEU A 13 -9.79 -0.24 9.76
C LEU A 13 -9.45 -1.13 8.56
N PHE A 14 -8.76 -0.58 7.56
CA PHE A 14 -8.25 -1.36 6.44
C PHE A 14 -7.22 -2.42 6.90
N LEU A 15 -6.27 -2.06 7.77
CA LEU A 15 -5.28 -3.00 8.30
C LEU A 15 -5.93 -4.11 9.13
N ASP A 16 -6.93 -3.79 9.94
CA ASP A 16 -7.69 -4.77 10.71
C ASP A 16 -8.32 -5.81 9.77
N ARG A 17 -9.04 -5.36 8.73
CA ARG A 17 -9.65 -6.25 7.74
C ARG A 17 -8.62 -7.01 6.91
N LEU A 18 -7.49 -6.39 6.57
CA LEU A 18 -6.39 -7.06 5.86
C LEU A 18 -5.83 -8.21 6.70
N GLY A 19 -5.73 -8.03 8.03
CA GLY A 19 -5.31 -9.07 8.97
C GLY A 19 -6.21 -10.30 9.00
N GLU A 20 -7.50 -10.15 8.66
CA GLU A 20 -8.47 -11.25 8.60
C GLU A 20 -8.42 -12.04 7.29
N THR A 21 -7.68 -11.58 6.27
CA THR A 21 -7.59 -12.27 4.98
C THR A 21 -6.80 -13.57 5.11
N GLU A 22 -7.16 -14.59 4.31
CA GLU A 22 -6.45 -15.88 4.33
C GLU A 22 -4.96 -15.72 4.04
N ASN A 23 -4.57 -14.80 3.17
CA ASN A 23 -3.16 -14.50 2.87
C ASN A 23 -2.41 -14.01 4.12
N CYS A 24 -2.97 -13.05 4.87
CA CYS A 24 -2.36 -12.58 6.11
C CYS A 24 -2.26 -13.66 7.19
N ILE A 25 -3.24 -14.57 7.24
CA ILE A 25 -3.30 -15.63 8.26
C ILE A 25 -2.34 -16.78 7.91
N LYS A 26 -2.25 -17.17 6.64
CA LYS A 26 -1.57 -18.41 6.20
C LYS A 26 -0.19 -18.18 5.57
N ASP A 27 0.07 -17.00 5.01
CA ASP A 27 1.32 -16.69 4.32
C ASP A 27 2.19 -15.72 5.15
N ALA A 28 3.20 -16.28 5.82
CA ALA A 28 4.16 -15.49 6.59
C ALA A 28 4.99 -14.54 5.70
N GLY A 29 5.25 -14.91 4.45
CA GLY A 29 5.93 -14.07 3.48
C GLY A 29 5.09 -12.86 3.08
N PHE A 30 3.78 -13.03 2.91
CA PHE A 30 2.85 -11.93 2.69
C PHE A 30 2.86 -10.97 3.89
N LYS A 31 2.75 -11.49 5.12
CA LYS A 31 2.80 -10.65 6.33
C LYS A 31 4.11 -9.86 6.45
N ALA A 32 5.24 -10.46 6.10
CA ALA A 32 6.53 -9.77 6.09
C ALA A 32 6.58 -8.64 5.04
N GLN A 33 6.00 -8.85 3.86
CA GLN A 33 5.88 -7.82 2.82
C GLN A 33 5.01 -6.65 3.29
N ILE A 34 3.90 -6.91 3.99
CA ILE A 34 3.07 -5.85 4.59
C ILE A 34 3.87 -5.08 5.66
N SER A 35 4.61 -5.77 6.53
CA SER A 35 5.45 -5.10 7.53
C SER A 35 6.50 -4.19 6.89
N SER A 36 7.21 -4.67 5.87
CA SER A 36 8.20 -3.85 5.15
C SER A 36 7.55 -2.63 4.48
N TRP A 37 6.33 -2.78 3.97
CA TRP A 37 5.58 -1.68 3.40
C TRP A 37 5.21 -0.61 4.42
N LEU A 38 4.76 -1.03 5.60
CA LEU A 38 4.41 -0.10 6.69
C LEU A 38 5.63 0.70 7.17
N VAL A 39 6.83 0.12 7.15
CA VAL A 39 8.08 0.86 7.42
C VAL A 39 8.30 1.97 6.38
N GLN A 40 8.12 1.68 5.09
CA GLN A 40 8.25 2.68 4.03
C GLN A 40 7.23 3.83 4.19
N LEU A 41 5.98 3.51 4.55
CA LEU A 41 4.97 4.53 4.85
C LEU A 41 5.35 5.39 6.06
N ALA A 42 6.01 4.83 7.08
CA ALA A 42 6.44 5.60 8.24
C ALA A 42 7.52 6.64 7.89
N GLU A 43 8.37 6.33 6.90
CA GLU A 43 9.49 7.16 6.47
C GLU A 43 9.12 8.23 5.42
N ASP A 44 8.02 8.05 4.69
CA ASP A 44 7.58 8.97 3.64
C ASP A 44 6.17 9.51 3.92
N GLU A 45 6.09 10.75 4.43
CA GLU A 45 4.84 11.43 4.79
C GLU A 45 3.92 11.64 3.58
N ALA A 46 4.46 11.98 2.41
CA ALA A 46 3.66 12.22 1.23
C ALA A 46 3.04 10.92 0.70
N LEU A 47 3.81 9.82 0.69
CA LEU A 47 3.31 8.50 0.34
C LEU A 47 2.26 8.02 1.35
N ARG A 48 2.49 8.24 2.65
CA ARG A 48 1.55 7.88 3.71
C ARG A 48 0.22 8.60 3.56
N ALA A 49 0.24 9.92 3.33
CA ALA A 49 -0.97 10.71 3.12
C ALA A 49 -1.77 10.22 1.90
N LYS A 50 -1.10 9.98 0.76
CA LYS A 50 -1.73 9.40 -0.45
C LYS A 50 -2.38 8.04 -0.14
N THR A 51 -1.66 7.18 0.59
CA THR A 51 -2.12 5.83 0.95
C THR A 51 -3.31 5.86 1.92
N PHE A 52 -3.29 6.73 2.92
CA PHE A 52 -4.37 6.88 3.88
C PHE A 52 -5.66 7.36 3.21
N ALA A 53 -5.55 8.31 2.28
CA ALA A 53 -6.69 8.78 1.50
C ALA A 53 -7.36 7.66 0.68
N MET A 54 -6.60 6.69 0.16
CA MET A 54 -7.19 5.56 -0.56
C MET A 54 -7.95 4.59 0.35
N ALA A 55 -7.60 4.51 1.63
CA ALA A 55 -8.23 3.60 2.57
C ALA A 55 -9.69 3.95 2.85
N THR A 56 -10.11 5.21 2.64
CA THR A 56 -11.51 5.61 2.79
C THR A 56 -12.39 4.97 1.74
N GLU A 57 -11.90 4.79 0.51
CA GLU A 57 -12.65 4.13 -0.56
C GLU A 57 -12.71 2.61 -0.33
N ALA A 58 -11.62 2.03 0.17
CA ALA A 58 -11.50 0.61 0.47
C ALA A 58 -12.46 0.16 1.59
N THR A 59 -12.57 0.96 2.65
CA THR A 59 -13.34 0.60 3.85
C THR A 59 -14.85 0.73 3.66
N ALA A 60 -15.30 1.44 2.62
CA ALA A 60 -16.72 1.63 2.29
C ALA A 60 -17.41 0.38 1.69
N SER A 61 -16.69 -0.70 1.37
CA SER A 61 -17.27 -1.91 0.75
C SER A 61 -16.68 -3.23 1.26
N CYS A 62 -17.41 -4.34 1.08
CA CYS A 62 -17.16 -5.68 1.65
C CYS A 62 -15.74 -6.25 1.47
N GLN A 63 -15.40 -7.28 2.27
CA GLN A 63 -14.10 -7.96 2.39
C GLN A 63 -13.36 -8.23 1.07
N ASP A 64 -14.04 -8.60 -0.03
CA ASP A 64 -13.39 -8.84 -1.33
C ASP A 64 -12.67 -7.60 -1.90
N ARG A 65 -13.02 -6.40 -1.43
CA ARG A 65 -12.38 -5.15 -1.87
C ARG A 65 -11.08 -4.84 -1.12
N VAL A 66 -10.75 -5.51 -0.02
CA VAL A 66 -9.50 -5.25 0.74
C VAL A 66 -8.26 -5.66 -0.05
N THR A 67 -8.28 -6.80 -0.73
CA THR A 67 -7.15 -7.24 -1.56
C THR A 67 -6.98 -6.32 -2.76
N LEU A 68 -8.09 -5.90 -3.38
CA LEU A 68 -8.07 -4.90 -4.47
C LEU A 68 -7.51 -3.56 -3.99
N ALA A 69 -7.96 -3.08 -2.83
CA ALA A 69 -7.48 -1.83 -2.25
C ALA A 69 -5.99 -1.89 -1.91
N LEU A 70 -5.51 -3.01 -1.35
CA LEU A 70 -4.08 -3.21 -1.12
C LEU A 70 -3.30 -3.10 -2.44
N HIS A 71 -3.77 -3.76 -3.50
CA HIS A 71 -3.15 -3.68 -4.82
C HIS A 71 -3.12 -2.23 -5.35
N GLN A 72 -4.21 -1.49 -5.22
CA GLN A 72 -4.29 -0.08 -5.61
C GLN A 72 -3.32 0.81 -4.81
N MET A 73 -3.22 0.60 -3.49
CA MET A 73 -2.26 1.32 -2.64
C MET A 73 -0.81 1.02 -3.02
N LYS A 74 -0.50 -0.24 -3.34
CA LYS A 74 0.82 -0.64 -3.86
C LYS A 74 1.13 0.01 -5.19
N ASN A 75 0.15 0.14 -6.08
CA ASN A 75 0.33 0.87 -7.34
C ASN A 75 0.64 2.35 -7.12
N VAL A 76 -0.02 2.99 -6.14
CA VAL A 76 0.31 4.38 -5.77
C VAL A 76 1.72 4.52 -5.23
N GLN A 77 2.19 3.55 -4.44
CA GLN A 77 3.59 3.53 -4.02
C GLN A 77 4.55 3.47 -5.23
N LEU A 78 4.30 2.58 -6.19
CA LEU A 78 5.18 2.44 -7.35
C LEU A 78 5.23 3.72 -8.21
N VAL A 79 4.09 4.38 -8.38
CA VAL A 79 4.02 5.70 -9.05
C VAL A 79 4.81 6.75 -8.26
N HIS A 80 4.63 6.80 -6.94
CA HIS A 80 5.34 7.75 -6.07
C HIS A 80 6.85 7.53 -6.08
N ASP A 81 7.31 6.28 -6.01
CA ASP A 81 8.74 5.93 -6.09
C ASP A 81 9.34 6.39 -7.43
N ALA A 82 8.58 6.25 -8.53
CA ALA A 82 8.98 6.76 -9.84
C ALA A 82 9.02 8.29 -9.89
N GLU A 83 8.01 8.98 -9.37
CA GLU A 83 7.96 10.45 -9.28
C GLU A 83 9.11 11.03 -8.44
N LYS A 84 9.53 10.30 -7.40
CA LYS A 84 10.64 10.68 -6.51
C LYS A 84 12.03 10.40 -7.10
N GLY A 85 12.09 9.78 -8.27
CA GLY A 85 13.35 9.46 -8.95
C GLY A 85 14.06 8.20 -8.43
N GLN A 86 13.36 7.32 -7.70
CA GLN A 86 13.94 6.06 -7.18
C GLN A 86 14.52 5.18 -8.29
N TYR A 87 14.02 5.31 -9.51
CA TYR A 87 14.45 4.54 -10.67
C TYR A 87 15.30 5.33 -11.67
N ASP A 88 15.71 6.57 -11.37
CA ASP A 88 16.45 7.42 -12.30
C ASP A 88 17.75 6.78 -12.81
N ASN A 89 18.40 6.00 -11.94
CA ASN A 89 19.63 5.26 -12.27
C ASN A 89 19.38 3.80 -12.68
N ASN A 90 18.11 3.37 -12.74
CA ASN A 90 17.75 1.99 -13.07
C ASN A 90 16.42 1.91 -13.83
N LEU A 91 16.44 2.35 -15.09
CA LEU A 91 15.28 2.34 -15.98
C LEU A 91 14.74 0.93 -16.26
N ALA A 92 15.58 -0.10 -16.17
CA ALA A 92 15.14 -1.48 -16.33
C ALA A 92 14.16 -1.89 -15.21
N ALA A 93 14.43 -1.48 -13.96
CA ALA A 93 13.52 -1.68 -12.84
C ALA A 93 12.20 -0.93 -13.05
N LEU A 94 12.24 0.33 -13.50
CA LEU A 94 11.03 1.11 -13.80
C LEU A 94 10.12 0.40 -14.82
N VAL A 95 10.69 -0.10 -15.92
CA VAL A 95 9.94 -0.82 -16.95
C VAL A 95 9.38 -2.14 -16.43
N ALA A 96 10.13 -2.88 -15.62
CA ALA A 96 9.66 -4.12 -15.01
C ALA A 96 8.47 -3.86 -14.08
N THR A 97 8.58 -2.83 -13.22
CA THR A 97 7.51 -2.37 -12.34
C THR A 97 6.26 -1.96 -13.12
N GLY A 98 6.40 -1.15 -14.17
CA GLY A 98 5.26 -0.75 -15.00
C GLY A 98 4.56 -1.94 -15.69
N ARG A 99 5.32 -2.97 -16.09
CA ARG A 99 4.74 -4.21 -16.63
C ARG A 99 4.01 -5.04 -15.59
N GLU A 100 4.48 -5.04 -14.35
CA GLU A 100 3.82 -5.73 -13.24
C GLU A 100 2.46 -5.10 -12.94
N MET A 101 2.38 -3.77 -12.94
CA MET A 101 1.12 -3.05 -12.76
C MET A 101 0.08 -3.28 -13.88
N PHE A 102 0.53 -3.66 -15.09
CA PHE A 102 -0.35 -3.87 -16.25
C PHE A 102 -0.97 -5.27 -16.30
N ARG A 103 -0.35 -6.27 -15.67
CA ARG A 103 -0.81 -7.67 -15.73
C ARG A 103 -2.00 -7.93 -14.81
#